data_AF-A0A4Y9ZKD2-F1
#
_entry.id   AF-A0A4Y9ZKD2-F1
#
_cell.length_a   1.000
_cell.length_b   1.000
_cell.length_c   1.000
_cell.angle_alpha   90.00
_cell.angle_beta   90.00
_cell.angle_gamma   90.00
#
_symmetry.space_group_name_H-M   'P 1'
#
loop_
_entity.id
_entity.type
_entity.pdbx_description
1 polymer ?
#
loop_
_entity_poly.entity_id
_entity_poly.type
_entity_poly.pdbx_seq_one_letter_code
_entity_poly.pdbx_strand_id
1 'polypeptide(L)'
;ADCQSSGVNCGIVEFTLRDDAPNQNAADFSLLTGPGLGNHQFTYGMAFNYLGACSQSAACPSADNCPGAFTGNDPTSGAPVQCIGSEVGINIVFC
;
A
#
# COMPACT_ATOMS: atom_id res chain seq x y z
N ALA A 1 -1.11 -17.06 4.99
CA ALA A 1 -1.77 -17.24 3.69
C ALA A 1 -0.74 -17.74 2.70
N ASP A 2 -1.14 -18.57 1.72
CA ASP A 2 -0.23 -19.03 0.67
C ASP A 2 -0.14 -17.95 -0.41
N CYS A 3 0.81 -17.02 -0.24
CA CYS A 3 1.10 -16.01 -1.25
C CYS A 3 1.46 -16.70 -2.55
N GLN A 4 0.67 -16.49 -3.61
CA GLN A 4 1.00 -17.04 -4.92
C GLN A 4 1.95 -16.11 -5.68
N SER A 5 2.28 -16.47 -6.93
CA SER A 5 3.28 -15.81 -7.79
C SER A 5 3.02 -14.33 -8.15
N SER A 6 2.02 -13.68 -7.55
CA SER A 6 1.71 -12.26 -7.77
C SER A 6 1.16 -11.57 -6.51
N GLY A 7 1.49 -12.09 -5.32
CA GLY A 7 0.96 -11.54 -4.05
C GLY A 7 -0.52 -11.86 -3.80
N VAL A 8 -1.14 -12.66 -4.66
CA VAL A 8 -2.50 -13.19 -4.47
C VAL A 8 -2.59 -13.92 -3.14
N ASN A 9 -3.69 -13.71 -2.42
CA ASN A 9 -3.94 -14.18 -1.04
C ASN A 9 -3.12 -13.49 0.06
N CYS A 10 -2.33 -12.44 -0.23
CA CYS A 10 -1.52 -11.78 0.77
C CYS A 10 -1.82 -10.29 0.89
N GLY A 11 -1.52 -9.73 2.06
CA GLY A 11 -1.59 -8.30 2.31
C GLY A 11 -0.44 -7.65 1.56
N ILE A 12 -0.73 -6.56 0.86
CA ILE A 12 0.23 -5.89 0.00
C ILE A 12 0.37 -4.42 0.38
N VAL A 13 1.57 -3.92 0.16
CA VAL A 13 1.87 -2.49 0.09
C VAL A 13 2.03 -2.15 -1.39
N GLU A 14 1.13 -1.32 -1.92
CA GLU A 14 1.22 -0.81 -3.29
C GLU A 14 1.92 0.54 -3.26
N PHE A 15 2.77 0.83 -4.24
CA PHE A 15 3.42 2.13 -4.34
C PHE A 15 3.77 2.49 -5.78
N THR A 16 3.86 3.79 -6.03
CA THR A 16 4.39 4.40 -7.25
C THR A 16 5.34 5.52 -6.82
N LEU A 17 6.59 5.42 -7.25
CA LEU A 17 7.60 6.46 -7.06
C LEU A 17 7.99 7.06 -8.42
N ARG A 18 8.00 8.37 -8.52
CA ARG A 18 8.31 9.11 -9.75
C ARG A 18 9.25 10.27 -9.48
N ASP A 19 10.28 10.35 -10.30
CA ASP A 19 11.22 11.46 -10.28
C ASP A 19 11.04 12.42 -11.48
N ASP A 20 10.15 12.08 -12.40
CA ASP A 20 9.72 12.94 -13.49
C ASP A 20 8.48 13.75 -13.13
N ALA A 21 8.30 14.93 -13.75
CA ALA A 21 7.17 15.81 -13.47
C ALA A 21 5.81 15.08 -13.63
N PRO A 22 4.85 15.26 -12.69
CA PRO A 22 4.85 16.24 -11.60
C PRO A 22 5.49 15.75 -10.30
N ASN A 23 6.31 14.69 -10.34
CA ASN A 23 6.94 14.08 -9.15
C ASN A 23 5.90 13.57 -8.14
N GLN A 24 4.80 13.02 -8.65
CA GLN A 24 3.72 12.48 -7.82
C GLN A 24 4.03 11.06 -7.39
N ASN A 25 4.14 10.87 -6.08
CA ASN A 25 4.33 9.58 -5.44
C ASN A 25 3.06 9.20 -4.66
N ALA A 26 2.79 7.92 -4.56
CA ALA A 26 1.65 7.36 -3.85
C ALA A 26 1.99 5.98 -3.29
N ALA A 27 1.43 5.65 -2.13
CA ALA A 27 1.58 4.34 -1.50
C ALA A 27 0.36 4.06 -0.63
N ASP A 28 -0.03 2.79 -0.56
CA ASP A 28 -1.21 2.34 0.15
C ASP A 28 -1.10 0.87 0.56
N PHE A 29 -2.12 0.40 1.28
CA PHE A 29 -2.32 -1.01 1.58
C PHE A 29 -3.56 -1.49 0.83
N SER A 30 -3.52 -2.73 0.34
CA SER A 30 -4.70 -3.34 -0.28
C SER A 30 -5.05 -4.67 0.36
N LEU A 31 -6.33 -4.78 0.66
CA LEU A 31 -7.07 -5.92 1.20
C LEU A 31 -8.31 -6.18 0.31
N LEU A 32 -8.20 -5.91 -1.00
CA LEU A 32 -9.27 -6.15 -1.96
C LEU A 32 -9.47 -7.64 -2.20
N THR A 33 -10.71 -8.11 -2.06
CA THR A 33 -11.09 -9.52 -2.17
C THR A 33 -11.96 -9.84 -3.38
N GLY A 34 -12.28 -8.84 -4.20
CA GLY A 34 -13.20 -8.98 -5.33
C GLY A 34 -12.67 -9.84 -6.48
N PRO A 35 -13.57 -10.35 -7.35
CA PRO A 35 -13.17 -11.11 -8.54
C PRO A 35 -12.18 -10.32 -9.40
N GLY A 36 -11.01 -10.89 -9.66
CA GLY A 36 -9.95 -10.24 -10.43
C GLY A 36 -9.12 -9.19 -9.67
N LEU A 37 -9.39 -8.97 -8.37
CA LEU A 37 -8.67 -8.01 -7.52
C LEU A 37 -7.58 -8.67 -6.66
N GLY A 38 -7.06 -9.83 -7.05
CA GLY A 38 -5.94 -10.48 -6.38
C GLY A 38 -6.26 -11.19 -5.06
N ASN A 39 -7.46 -11.03 -4.48
CA ASN A 39 -7.82 -11.62 -3.19
C ASN A 39 -6.80 -11.30 -2.09
N HIS A 40 -6.47 -10.02 -1.92
CA HIS A 40 -5.52 -9.56 -0.92
C HIS A 40 -6.09 -9.72 0.49
N GLN A 41 -5.39 -10.49 1.33
CA GLN A 41 -5.83 -10.85 2.67
C GLN A 41 -4.77 -10.46 3.68
N PHE A 42 -5.17 -9.78 4.75
CA PHE A 42 -4.26 -9.43 5.83
C PHE A 42 -3.57 -10.69 6.37
N THR A 43 -2.23 -10.66 6.48
CA THR A 43 -1.43 -11.78 7.00
C THR A 43 -0.54 -11.36 8.16
N TYR A 44 0.13 -10.21 8.02
CA TYR A 44 1.08 -9.66 8.98
C TYR A 44 0.84 -8.16 9.14
N GLY A 45 1.30 -7.58 10.25
CA GLY A 45 1.28 -6.12 10.38
C GLY A 45 2.17 -5.51 9.31
N MET A 46 1.70 -4.44 8.66
CA MET A 46 2.45 -3.78 7.58
C MET A 46 2.63 -2.30 7.92
N ALA A 47 3.77 -1.73 7.58
CA ALA A 47 3.98 -0.29 7.67
C ALA A 47 4.91 0.17 6.56
N PHE A 48 4.76 1.43 6.14
CA PHE A 48 5.73 2.08 5.28
C PHE A 48 6.03 3.50 5.73
N ASN A 49 7.23 3.97 5.41
CA ASN A 49 7.66 5.35 5.58
C ASN A 49 8.29 5.83 4.28
N TYR A 50 7.88 6.97 3.76
CA TYR A 50 8.63 7.64 2.71
C TYR A 50 9.96 8.16 3.25
N LEU A 51 10.92 8.29 2.33
CA LEU A 51 12.24 8.84 2.54
C LEU A 51 12.48 9.97 1.53
N GLY A 52 13.44 10.86 1.82
CA GLY A 52 13.83 11.94 0.91
C GLY A 52 12.90 13.15 0.99
N ALA A 53 12.41 13.63 -0.16
CA ALA A 53 11.53 14.80 -0.22
C ALA A 53 10.15 14.58 0.43
N CYS A 54 9.76 13.33 0.66
CA CYS A 54 8.55 12.97 1.36
C CYS A 54 8.85 12.31 2.71
N SER A 55 7.99 12.57 3.70
CA SER A 55 8.16 12.09 5.07
C SER A 55 6.87 11.47 5.64
N GLN A 56 5.84 11.29 4.82
CA GLN A 56 4.60 10.66 5.25
C GLN A 56 4.82 9.15 5.46
N SER A 57 3.99 8.58 6.32
CA SER A 57 4.04 7.17 6.70
C SER A 57 2.62 6.65 6.93
N ALA A 58 2.43 5.35 6.80
CA ALA A 58 1.21 4.70 7.22
C ALA A 58 1.50 3.33 7.84
N ALA A 59 0.55 2.84 8.62
CA ALA A 59 0.60 1.53 9.24
C ALA A 59 -0.75 0.83 9.13
N CYS A 60 -0.68 -0.48 8.96
CA CYS A 60 -1.77 -1.43 8.90
C CYS A 60 -1.47 -2.55 9.91
N PRO A 61 -1.69 -2.32 11.21
CA PRO A 61 -1.44 -3.32 12.26
C PRO A 61 -2.40 -4.52 12.23
N SER A 62 -3.62 -4.37 11.70
CA SER A 62 -4.58 -5.47 11.54
C SER A 62 -5.56 -5.19 10.39
N ALA A 63 -6.30 -6.20 9.94
CA ALA A 63 -7.32 -6.05 8.89
C ALA A 63 -8.36 -4.96 9.23
N ASP A 64 -8.85 -4.96 10.48
CA ASP A 64 -9.85 -4.00 10.96
C ASP A 64 -9.24 -2.63 11.35
N ASN A 65 -7.92 -2.54 11.41
CA ASN A 65 -7.18 -1.32 11.72
C ASN A 65 -6.12 -1.08 10.64
N CYS A 66 -6.60 -0.81 9.43
CA CYS A 66 -5.78 -0.54 8.26
C CYS A 66 -6.25 0.77 7.59
N PRO A 67 -5.98 1.95 8.20
CA PRO A 67 -6.52 3.21 7.72
C PRO A 67 -6.07 3.53 6.30
N GLY A 68 -7.02 3.90 5.44
CA GLY A 68 -6.76 4.26 4.04
C GLY A 68 -6.52 3.07 3.11
N ALA A 69 -6.60 1.83 3.61
CA ALA A 69 -6.46 0.66 2.77
C ALA A 69 -7.64 0.49 1.80
N PHE A 70 -7.36 -0.05 0.63
CA PHE A 70 -8.40 -0.52 -0.28
C PHE A 70 -8.98 -1.83 0.27
N THR A 71 -10.30 -1.92 0.45
CA THR A 71 -10.92 -3.07 1.11
C THR A 71 -12.15 -3.59 0.37
N GLY A 72 -12.41 -4.89 0.50
CA GLY A 72 -13.59 -5.54 -0.07
C GLY A 72 -13.55 -5.62 -1.59
N ASN A 73 -14.64 -5.25 -2.27
CA ASN A 73 -14.80 -5.44 -3.71
C ASN A 73 -14.84 -4.13 -4.50
N ASP A 74 -14.63 -2.99 -3.84
CA ASP A 74 -14.62 -1.67 -4.48
C ASP A 74 -13.18 -1.14 -4.58
N PRO A 75 -12.59 -1.10 -5.79
CA PRO A 75 -11.23 -0.63 -6.01
C PRO A 75 -11.07 0.89 -5.82
N THR A 76 -12.14 1.62 -5.48
CA THR A 76 -12.11 3.07 -5.23
C THR A 76 -12.21 3.43 -3.74
N SER A 77 -12.30 2.43 -2.86
CA SER A 77 -12.53 2.60 -1.42
C SER A 77 -11.33 3.12 -0.62
N GLY A 78 -10.12 3.01 -1.17
CA GLY A 78 -8.88 3.38 -0.48
C GLY A 78 -8.54 4.87 -0.56
N ALA A 79 -7.59 5.26 0.29
CA ALA A 79 -7.06 6.62 0.36
C ALA A 79 -5.53 6.56 0.41
N PRO A 80 -4.84 6.55 -0.76
CA PRO A 80 -3.40 6.43 -0.80
C PRO A 80 -2.71 7.62 -0.16
N VAL A 81 -1.58 7.37 0.50
CA VAL A 81 -0.72 8.41 1.04
C VAL A 81 0.09 9.01 -0.09
N GLN A 82 -0.24 10.24 -0.45
CA GLN A 82 0.34 10.94 -1.59
C GLN A 82 1.32 12.03 -1.17
N CYS A 83 2.31 12.27 -2.01
CA CYS A 83 3.20 13.42 -1.90
C CYS A 83 3.77 13.83 -3.25
N ILE A 84 4.07 15.12 -3.40
CA ILE A 84 4.79 15.68 -4.55
C ILE A 84 6.24 15.92 -4.11
N GLY A 85 7.20 15.26 -4.75
CA GLY A 85 8.62 15.40 -4.41
C GLY A 85 9.52 14.53 -5.29
N SER A 86 10.70 15.06 -5.64
CA SER A 86 11.77 14.31 -6.31
C SER A 86 12.63 13.54 -5.31
N GLU A 87 13.40 12.57 -5.78
CA GLU A 87 14.33 11.78 -4.95
C GLU A 87 13.64 11.12 -3.75
N VAL A 88 12.44 10.58 -3.98
CA VAL A 88 11.63 9.91 -2.95
C VAL A 88 11.96 8.42 -2.90
N GLY A 89 12.20 7.92 -1.69
CA GLY A 89 12.34 6.49 -1.40
C GLY A 89 11.22 5.98 -0.51
N ILE A 90 11.19 4.68 -0.26
CA ILE A 90 10.23 4.04 0.66
C ILE A 90 10.93 2.94 1.47
N ASN A 91 10.65 2.89 2.77
CA ASN A 91 11.03 1.81 3.66
C ASN A 91 9.77 1.06 4.10
N ILE A 92 9.71 -0.24 3.86
CA ILE A 92 8.54 -1.09 4.15
C ILE A 92 8.93 -2.13 5.21
N VAL A 93 8.06 -2.31 6.21
CA VAL A 93 8.25 -3.26 7.31
C VAL A 93 7.03 -4.18 7.40
N PHE A 94 7.31 -5.49 7.51
CA PHE A 94 6.32 -6.52 7.80
C PHE A 94 6.62 -7.11 9.19
N CYS A 95 5.58 -7.28 10.02
CA CYS A 95 5.67 -7.67 11.44
C CYS A 95 4.95 -8.99 11.71
#